data_AF-A0A1S0UNT3-F1
#
_entry.id   AF-A0A1S0UNT3-F1
#
_cell.length_a   1.000
_cell.length_b   1.000
_cell.length_c   1.000
_cell.angle_alpha   90.00
_cell.angle_beta   90.00
_cell.angle_gamma   90.00
#
_symmetry.space_group_name_H-M   'P 1'
#
loop_
_entity.id
_entity.type
_entity.pdbx_description
1 polymer ?
#
loop_
_entity_poly.entity_id
_entity_poly.type
_entity_poly.pdbx_seq_one_letter_code
_entity_poly.pdbx_strand_id
1 'polypeptide(L)'
;MGRVSGIISFFVCTYVCMGFYLPGLAPVNFCEQKVAKPSCPSNITLYVNRLDSDQSVIPFEYHSFDFCIGSENESPVENLGQVLFGERIRPSPYKISFNEQMQCKLLCERKYNDNDPNAQKKMWLLRKGMKLNYQHHWILDNMPVTFCFINQQNQNVCTTGFPMGCYVTSDGRPKDACVLDSRYRQPDSYYIFNHVDILIEYRNMSQDPNFLEEHVGGRIIRIKVQPRSIKHKAKDKLDCGITAQPFPIKSNEKPDKIIYTYSVVWQTTQVKWSSRWDYILDSVPHPNIQWFSILNSLVIVLFLSGMVGMILLRTLHRDIIRYNQLDNEEDAQEEFGWKLVHGDVFRPPRYAMFLSVFVGSGCQVLFMVAVTLGISISLLSCMIS
;
A
#
# COMPACT_ATOMS: atom_id res chain seq x y z
N MET A 1 -16.80 39.07 35.43
CA MET A 1 -15.63 39.07 34.52
C MET A 1 -15.21 37.68 34.00
N GLY A 2 -15.49 36.56 34.68
CA GLY A 2 -15.04 35.22 34.21
C GLY A 2 -15.78 34.60 33.01
N ARG A 3 -17.05 34.96 32.75
CA ARG A 3 -17.85 34.36 31.66
C ARG A 3 -17.49 34.85 30.25
N VAL A 4 -16.89 36.03 30.12
CA VAL A 4 -16.50 36.61 28.82
C VAL A 4 -15.13 36.08 28.37
N SER A 5 -14.23 35.76 29.32
CA SER A 5 -12.89 35.23 29.03
C SER A 5 -12.94 33.80 28.45
N GLY A 6 -13.88 32.96 28.88
CA GLY A 6 -14.05 31.61 28.34
C GLY A 6 -14.58 31.59 26.88
N ILE A 7 -15.45 32.53 26.51
CA ILE A 7 -16.01 32.62 25.15
C ILE A 7 -14.95 33.13 24.17
N ILE A 8 -14.12 34.09 24.59
CA ILE A 8 -13.01 34.59 23.77
C ILE A 8 -11.94 33.50 23.58
N SER A 9 -11.65 32.69 24.61
CA SER A 9 -10.72 31.56 24.48
C SER A 9 -11.21 30.46 23.53
N PHE A 10 -12.53 30.24 23.45
CA PHE A 10 -13.11 29.27 22.52
C PHE A 10 -13.09 29.77 21.07
N PHE A 11 -13.28 31.07 20.84
CA PHE A 11 -13.17 31.69 19.51
C PHE A 11 -11.73 31.85 19.01
N VAL A 12 -10.73 31.90 19.89
CA VAL A 12 -9.31 31.94 19.49
C VAL A 12 -8.82 30.55 19.05
N CYS A 13 -9.33 29.46 19.62
CA CYS A 13 -8.97 28.10 19.19
C CYS A 13 -9.54 27.69 17.82
N THR A 14 -10.61 28.31 17.33
CA THR A 14 -11.19 27.97 16.02
C THR A 14 -10.48 28.61 14.83
N TYR A 15 -9.59 29.59 15.06
CA TYR A 15 -8.86 30.29 13.98
C TYR A 15 -7.55 29.62 13.54
N VAL A 16 -7.13 28.53 14.19
CA VAL A 16 -5.91 27.79 13.82
C VAL A 16 -6.26 26.36 13.41
N CYS A 17 -7.27 26.20 12.55
CA CYS A 17 -7.37 25.00 11.72
C CYS A 17 -6.52 25.23 10.47
N MET A 18 -5.21 25.01 10.56
CA MET A 18 -4.44 24.76 9.35
C MET A 18 -4.92 23.43 8.78
N GLY A 19 -5.60 23.47 7.63
CA GLY A 19 -6.05 22.29 6.92
C GLY A 19 -4.86 21.37 6.68
N PHE A 20 -4.88 20.18 7.30
CA PHE A 20 -3.87 19.17 7.07
C PHE A 20 -4.13 18.53 5.71
N TYR A 21 -3.22 18.77 4.75
CA TYR A 21 -3.27 18.10 3.45
C TYR A 21 -2.77 16.67 3.62
N LEU A 22 -3.65 15.71 3.41
CA LEU A 22 -3.30 14.30 3.25
C LEU A 22 -2.95 14.06 1.78
N PRO A 23 -1.66 13.86 1.44
CA PRO A 23 -1.25 13.58 0.07
C PRO A 23 -1.97 12.32 -0.45
N GLY A 24 -2.55 12.41 -1.64
CA GLY A 24 -3.25 11.31 -2.31
C GLY A 24 -4.78 11.28 -2.18
N LEU A 25 -5.40 12.18 -1.40
CA LEU A 25 -6.87 12.28 -1.30
C LEU A 25 -7.50 13.23 -2.32
N ALA A 26 -6.81 14.30 -2.71
CA ALA A 26 -7.32 15.27 -3.67
C ALA A 26 -6.93 14.90 -5.11
N PRO A 27 -7.85 14.98 -6.09
CA PRO A 27 -7.54 14.70 -7.48
C PRO A 27 -6.58 15.75 -8.04
N VAL A 28 -5.50 15.29 -8.68
CA VAL A 28 -4.58 16.15 -9.45
C VAL A 28 -5.01 16.13 -10.91
N ASN A 29 -5.10 17.32 -11.51
CA ASN A 29 -5.36 17.48 -12.93
C ASN A 29 -4.03 17.71 -13.65
N PHE A 30 -3.80 17.03 -14.77
CA PHE A 30 -2.59 17.20 -15.58
C PHE A 30 -2.91 17.86 -16.92
N CYS A 31 -2.11 18.84 -17.31
CA CYS A 31 -2.32 19.63 -18.53
C CYS A 31 -1.20 19.41 -19.54
N GLU A 32 -1.49 19.65 -20.81
CA GLU A 32 -0.45 19.64 -21.84
C GLU A 32 0.58 20.74 -21.58
N GLN A 33 1.82 20.53 -22.01
CA GLN A 33 2.94 21.41 -21.70
C GLN A 33 2.72 22.87 -22.14
N LYS A 34 1.94 23.07 -23.21
CA LYS A 34 1.58 24.39 -23.74
C LYS A 34 0.63 25.17 -22.83
N VAL A 35 -0.14 24.48 -21.99
CA VAL A 35 -1.19 25.05 -21.12
C VAL A 35 -0.86 24.81 -19.64
N ALA A 36 0.39 24.44 -19.33
CA ALA A 36 0.81 24.11 -17.98
C ALA A 36 0.64 25.32 -17.04
N LYS A 37 0.00 25.08 -15.89
CA LYS A 37 -0.20 26.07 -14.81
C LYS A 37 0.28 25.47 -13.49
N PRO A 38 0.55 26.27 -12.44
CA PRO A 38 0.89 25.74 -11.12
C PRO A 38 -0.20 24.81 -10.54
N SER A 39 -1.47 25.06 -10.88
CA SER A 39 -2.62 24.21 -10.50
C SER A 39 -2.80 22.97 -11.39
N CYS A 40 -2.11 22.91 -12.52
CA CYS A 40 -2.23 21.83 -13.50
C CYS A 40 -0.85 21.51 -14.11
N PRO A 41 -0.02 20.71 -13.40
CA PRO A 41 1.31 20.37 -13.88
C PRO A 41 1.25 19.52 -15.15
N SER A 42 2.28 19.64 -15.99
CA SER A 42 2.42 18.80 -17.20
C SER A 42 3.40 17.65 -17.02
N ASN A 43 4.39 17.81 -16.15
CA ASN A 43 5.35 16.75 -15.84
C ASN A 43 4.77 15.82 -14.77
N ILE A 44 4.86 14.52 -15.01
CA ILE A 44 4.41 13.48 -14.08
C ILE A 44 5.64 12.73 -13.57
N THR A 45 5.92 12.86 -12.29
CA THR A 45 7.01 12.13 -11.64
C THR A 45 6.59 10.68 -11.36
N LEU A 46 7.32 9.74 -11.94
CA LEU A 46 7.24 8.33 -11.60
C LEU A 46 8.15 8.06 -10.39
N TYR A 47 7.63 7.43 -9.35
CA TYR A 47 8.38 7.03 -8.18
C TYR A 47 8.65 5.52 -8.20
N VAL A 48 9.86 5.15 -7.78
CA VAL A 48 10.24 3.76 -7.49
C VAL A 48 10.24 3.53 -5.99
N ASN A 49 9.78 2.36 -5.56
CA ASN A 49 9.84 1.91 -4.18
C ASN A 49 10.79 0.70 -4.07
N ARG A 50 10.60 -0.15 -3.06
CA ARG A 50 11.32 -1.41 -2.84
C ARG A 50 11.05 -2.47 -3.92
N LEU A 51 11.89 -3.48 -3.91
CA LEU A 51 11.68 -4.74 -4.60
C LEU A 51 11.54 -5.87 -3.58
N ASP A 52 10.57 -6.73 -3.80
CA ASP A 52 10.22 -7.88 -2.98
C ASP A 52 9.96 -9.11 -3.86
N SER A 53 9.84 -10.27 -3.21
CA SER A 53 9.73 -11.56 -3.88
C SER A 53 8.89 -12.50 -3.03
N ASP A 54 8.01 -13.27 -3.66
CA ASP A 54 7.25 -14.32 -2.99
C ASP A 54 8.14 -15.48 -2.49
N GLN A 55 9.38 -15.56 -2.98
CA GLN A 55 10.37 -16.60 -2.65
C GLN A 55 11.36 -16.16 -1.56
N SER A 56 11.37 -14.89 -1.16
CA SER A 56 12.35 -14.33 -0.22
C SER A 56 11.71 -13.33 0.73
N VAL A 57 12.00 -13.47 2.02
CA VAL A 57 11.45 -12.61 3.08
C VAL A 57 12.09 -11.21 3.08
N ILE A 58 13.26 -11.05 2.48
CA ILE A 58 14.04 -9.80 2.55
C ILE A 58 13.76 -8.94 1.31
N PRO A 59 13.12 -7.75 1.49
CA PRO A 59 13.01 -6.77 0.42
C PRO A 59 14.36 -6.07 0.19
N PHE A 60 14.60 -5.65 -1.04
CA PHE A 60 15.75 -4.86 -1.45
C PHE A 60 15.33 -3.46 -1.87
N GLU A 61 16.15 -2.47 -1.56
CA GLU A 61 15.98 -1.13 -2.10
C GLU A 61 16.27 -1.11 -3.60
N TYR A 62 15.57 -0.24 -4.35
CA TYR A 62 15.81 -0.06 -5.79
C TYR A 62 17.28 0.27 -6.11
N HIS A 63 17.93 1.07 -5.27
CA HIS A 63 19.34 1.46 -5.39
C HIS A 63 20.34 0.31 -5.14
N SER A 64 19.92 -0.78 -4.51
CA SER A 64 20.79 -1.93 -4.27
C SER A 64 21.16 -2.63 -5.58
N PHE A 65 20.28 -2.57 -6.57
CA PHE A 65 20.50 -3.10 -7.91
C PHE A 65 21.07 -2.03 -8.83
N ASP A 66 21.78 -2.45 -9.88
CA ASP A 66 22.38 -1.53 -10.85
C ASP A 66 21.38 -1.01 -11.89
N PHE A 67 20.23 -0.50 -11.43
CA PHE A 67 19.22 0.14 -12.28
C PHE A 67 19.55 1.62 -12.52
N CYS A 68 18.82 2.29 -13.41
CA CYS A 68 18.97 3.73 -13.62
C CYS A 68 18.39 4.50 -12.42
N ILE A 69 19.20 5.39 -11.83
CA ILE A 69 18.86 6.14 -10.61
C ILE A 69 18.57 7.61 -11.00
N GLY A 70 17.54 8.20 -10.39
CA GLY A 70 17.14 9.59 -10.57
C GLY A 70 17.83 10.55 -9.59
N SER A 71 17.40 11.81 -9.56
CA SER A 71 17.90 12.81 -8.61
C SER A 71 17.24 12.64 -7.23
N GLU A 72 18.02 12.56 -6.15
CA GLU A 72 17.48 12.35 -4.79
C GLU A 72 16.79 13.57 -4.15
N ASN A 73 16.86 14.74 -4.78
CA ASN A 73 16.43 16.01 -4.18
C ASN A 73 14.92 16.12 -3.89
N GLU A 74 14.10 15.22 -4.44
CA GLU A 74 12.63 15.24 -4.33
C GLU A 74 12.07 14.02 -3.56
N SER A 75 12.88 13.34 -2.74
CA SER A 75 12.39 12.21 -1.95
C SER A 75 11.40 12.67 -0.86
N PRO A 76 10.21 12.05 -0.75
CA PRO A 76 9.27 12.31 0.34
C PRO A 76 9.89 12.05 1.72
N VAL A 77 9.34 12.68 2.76
CA VAL A 77 9.78 12.46 4.15
C VAL A 77 9.30 11.09 4.63
N GLU A 78 10.23 10.25 5.09
CA GLU A 78 9.97 8.88 5.55
C GLU A 78 9.70 8.83 7.06
N ASN A 79 8.83 7.91 7.49
CA ASN A 79 8.64 7.60 8.92
C ASN A 79 9.50 6.39 9.36
N LEU A 80 9.73 6.23 10.66
CA LEU A 80 10.62 5.17 11.19
C LEU A 80 10.16 3.75 10.79
N GLY A 81 8.86 3.50 10.72
CA GLY A 81 8.30 2.22 10.29
C GLY A 81 8.64 1.90 8.83
N GLN A 82 8.46 2.86 7.92
CA GLN A 82 8.81 2.75 6.50
C GLN A 82 10.30 2.41 6.31
N VAL A 83 11.18 3.08 7.07
CA VAL A 83 12.61 2.81 7.04
C VAL A 83 12.93 1.37 7.48
N LEU A 84 12.30 0.90 8.56
CA LEU A 84 12.52 -0.46 9.08
C LEU A 84 12.03 -1.55 8.12
N PHE A 85 10.97 -1.29 7.36
CA PHE A 85 10.44 -2.21 6.34
C PHE A 85 11.05 -2.02 4.94
N GLY A 86 12.11 -1.20 4.84
CA GLY A 86 12.85 -0.95 3.60
C GLY A 86 12.04 -0.20 2.53
N GLU A 87 10.96 0.48 2.91
CA GLU A 87 10.18 1.32 2.01
C GLU A 87 10.90 2.65 1.81
N ARG A 88 11.40 2.85 0.59
CA ARG A 88 12.06 4.08 0.18
C ARG A 88 11.50 4.54 -1.15
N ILE A 89 10.58 5.49 -1.09
CA ILE A 89 9.96 6.07 -2.28
C ILE A 89 10.93 7.12 -2.83
N ARG A 90 11.42 6.90 -4.04
CA ARG A 90 12.42 7.76 -4.66
C ARG A 90 11.98 8.14 -6.08
N PRO A 91 12.21 9.38 -6.51
CA PRO A 91 11.88 9.77 -7.87
C PRO A 91 12.76 9.00 -8.85
N SER A 92 12.13 8.51 -9.91
CA SER A 92 12.79 7.76 -10.97
C SER A 92 13.32 8.71 -12.06
N PRO A 93 14.29 8.29 -12.89
CA PRO A 93 14.80 9.10 -14.00
C PRO A 93 13.84 9.17 -15.21
N TYR A 94 12.66 8.55 -15.13
CA TYR A 94 11.69 8.51 -16.23
C TYR A 94 10.99 9.87 -16.33
N LYS A 95 11.21 10.56 -17.46
CA LYS A 95 10.55 11.84 -17.76
C LYS A 95 9.29 11.58 -18.55
N ILE A 96 8.13 11.79 -17.93
CA ILE A 96 6.80 11.57 -18.51
C ILE A 96 6.06 12.90 -18.54
N SER A 97 5.65 13.33 -19.73
CA SER A 97 4.81 14.51 -19.91
C SER A 97 3.38 14.10 -20.26
N PHE A 98 2.41 14.87 -19.78
CA PHE A 98 1.00 14.60 -20.04
C PHE A 98 0.67 14.66 -21.54
N ASN A 99 -0.04 13.64 -22.03
CA ASN A 99 -0.47 13.48 -23.42
C ASN A 99 0.67 13.49 -24.47
N GLU A 100 1.92 13.25 -24.05
CA GLU A 100 3.08 13.13 -24.95
C GLU A 100 3.41 11.64 -25.15
N GLN A 101 3.19 11.13 -26.37
CA GLN A 101 3.58 9.76 -26.71
C GLN A 101 5.09 9.68 -26.92
N MET A 102 5.75 8.76 -26.22
CA MET A 102 7.19 8.53 -26.34
C MET A 102 7.41 7.08 -26.76
N GLN A 103 8.22 6.85 -27.80
CA GLN A 103 8.55 5.51 -28.26
C GLN A 103 10.04 5.28 -28.13
N CYS A 104 10.44 4.20 -27.47
CA CYS A 104 11.82 3.72 -27.41
C CYS A 104 12.84 4.77 -26.93
N LYS A 105 12.53 5.49 -25.85
CA LYS A 105 13.40 6.52 -25.28
C LYS A 105 14.50 5.89 -24.43
N LEU A 106 15.74 6.36 -24.62
CA LEU A 106 16.89 5.93 -23.81
C LEU A 106 16.76 6.46 -22.37
N LEU A 107 16.91 5.57 -21.39
CA LEU A 107 16.97 5.94 -19.98
C LEU A 107 18.41 6.04 -19.49
N CYS A 108 19.15 4.92 -19.51
CA CYS A 108 20.57 4.89 -19.20
C CYS A 108 21.25 3.63 -19.77
N GLU A 109 22.58 3.59 -19.72
CA GLU A 109 23.39 2.41 -20.05
C GLU A 109 24.25 2.05 -18.85
N ARG A 110 24.25 0.76 -18.50
CA ARG A 110 25.12 0.18 -17.49
C ARG A 110 26.14 -0.71 -18.16
N LYS A 111 27.42 -0.50 -17.84
CA LYS A 111 28.54 -1.25 -18.40
C LYS A 111 29.10 -2.18 -17.33
N TYR A 112 29.40 -3.42 -17.71
CA TYR A 112 29.94 -4.43 -16.81
C TYR A 112 31.32 -4.85 -17.33
N ASN A 113 32.37 -4.24 -16.79
CA ASN A 113 33.74 -4.59 -17.12
C ASN A 113 34.17 -5.82 -16.30
N ASP A 114 34.90 -6.75 -16.91
CA ASP A 114 35.32 -7.98 -16.23
C ASP A 114 36.28 -7.74 -15.06
N ASN A 115 37.10 -6.69 -15.15
CA ASN A 115 38.16 -6.39 -14.18
C ASN A 115 37.66 -5.66 -12.92
N ASP A 116 36.40 -5.23 -12.87
CA ASP A 116 35.85 -4.51 -11.73
C ASP A 116 35.11 -5.46 -10.77
N PRO A 117 35.61 -5.69 -9.53
CA PRO A 117 34.94 -6.55 -8.57
C PRO A 117 33.53 -6.04 -8.18
N ASN A 118 33.29 -4.73 -8.26
CA ASN A 118 31.97 -4.16 -7.97
C ASN A 118 30.96 -4.52 -9.06
N ALA A 119 31.36 -4.47 -10.33
CA ALA A 119 30.53 -4.89 -11.47
C ALA A 119 30.15 -6.37 -11.36
N GLN A 120 31.05 -7.23 -10.90
CA GLN A 120 30.77 -8.65 -10.65
C GLN A 120 29.74 -8.84 -9.53
N LYS A 121 29.87 -8.12 -8.41
CA LYS A 121 28.91 -8.16 -7.30
C LYS A 121 27.52 -7.70 -7.73
N LYS A 122 27.43 -6.60 -8.48
CA LYS A 122 26.18 -6.07 -9.05
C LYS A 122 25.51 -7.05 -10.00
N MET A 123 26.27 -7.67 -10.89
CA MET A 123 25.77 -8.70 -11.81
C MET A 123 25.27 -9.94 -11.08
N TRP A 124 26.01 -10.41 -10.07
CA TRP A 124 25.57 -11.53 -9.24
C TRP A 124 24.25 -11.21 -8.53
N LEU A 125 24.10 -9.99 -8.00
CA LEU A 125 22.88 -9.55 -7.34
C LEU A 125 21.71 -9.49 -8.32
N LEU A 126 21.90 -8.96 -9.53
CA LEU A 126 20.88 -8.95 -10.59
C LEU A 126 20.41 -10.37 -10.96
N ARG A 127 21.35 -11.31 -11.16
CA ARG A 127 21.02 -12.72 -11.44
C ARG A 127 20.26 -13.37 -10.29
N LYS A 128 20.66 -13.11 -9.05
CA LYS A 128 19.95 -13.58 -7.86
C LYS A 128 18.53 -13.00 -7.80
N GLY A 129 18.37 -11.71 -8.11
CA GLY A 129 17.08 -11.03 -8.18
C GLY A 129 16.15 -11.67 -9.22
N MET A 130 16.64 -11.91 -10.43
CA MET A 130 15.89 -12.57 -11.50
C MET A 130 15.54 -14.02 -11.17
N LYS A 131 16.46 -14.77 -10.55
CA LYS A 131 16.22 -16.16 -10.14
C LYS A 131 15.14 -16.29 -9.06
N LEU A 132 15.07 -15.31 -8.16
CA LEU A 132 14.08 -15.26 -7.08
C LEU A 132 12.81 -14.49 -7.48
N ASN A 133 12.61 -14.15 -8.75
CA ASN A 133 11.42 -13.44 -9.24
C ASN A 133 11.12 -12.14 -8.45
N TYR A 134 12.15 -11.33 -8.17
CA TYR A 134 11.93 -10.03 -7.52
C TYR A 134 11.13 -9.09 -8.41
N GLN A 135 10.18 -8.36 -7.81
CA GLN A 135 9.25 -7.48 -8.50
C GLN A 135 9.50 -6.01 -8.15
N HIS A 136 9.32 -5.13 -9.12
CA HIS A 136 9.36 -3.69 -8.99
C HIS A 136 8.01 -3.16 -8.52
N HIS A 137 8.02 -2.34 -7.47
CA HIS A 137 6.88 -1.56 -7.03
C HIS A 137 7.05 -0.09 -7.43
N TRP A 138 6.31 0.34 -8.45
CA TRP A 138 6.33 1.72 -8.93
C TRP A 138 5.03 2.43 -8.59
N ILE A 139 5.11 3.75 -8.41
CA ILE A 139 3.99 4.60 -8.02
C ILE A 139 3.95 5.81 -8.95
N LEU A 140 2.78 6.11 -9.50
CA LEU A 140 2.54 7.25 -10.37
C LEU A 140 1.18 7.88 -9.99
N ASP A 141 1.13 9.19 -9.75
CA ASP A 141 -0.08 9.89 -9.27
C ASP A 141 -0.75 9.23 -8.03
N ASN A 142 0.10 8.82 -7.07
CA ASN A 142 -0.29 8.07 -5.87
C ASN A 142 -0.97 6.72 -6.13
N MET A 143 -0.94 6.21 -7.37
CA MET A 143 -1.46 4.90 -7.75
C MET A 143 -0.30 3.92 -7.98
N PRO A 144 -0.41 2.65 -7.54
CA PRO A 144 0.56 1.65 -7.90
C PRO A 144 0.47 1.33 -9.39
N VAL A 145 1.63 1.14 -10.02
CA VAL A 145 1.71 0.64 -11.39
C VAL A 145 1.35 -0.83 -11.41
N THR A 146 0.45 -1.20 -12.32
CA THR A 146 -0.04 -2.58 -12.43
C THR A 146 0.55 -3.29 -13.63
N PHE A 147 0.69 -4.60 -13.50
CA PHE A 147 1.11 -5.49 -14.58
C PHE A 147 0.06 -6.59 -14.74
N CYS A 148 -0.47 -6.71 -15.96
CA CYS A 148 -1.53 -7.65 -16.26
C CYS A 148 -1.01 -8.74 -17.19
N PHE A 149 -1.27 -10.00 -16.85
CA PHE A 149 -0.87 -11.15 -17.63
C PHE A 149 -1.95 -12.23 -17.62
N ILE A 150 -1.91 -13.07 -18.64
CA ILE A 150 -2.82 -14.22 -18.73
C ILE A 150 -2.18 -15.38 -17.93
N ASN A 151 -2.87 -15.85 -16.90
CA ASN A 151 -2.42 -16.97 -16.09
C ASN A 151 -2.64 -18.31 -16.83
N GLN A 152 -2.10 -19.41 -16.30
CA GLN A 152 -2.25 -20.77 -16.84
C GLN A 152 -3.73 -21.22 -17.00
N GLN A 153 -4.63 -20.63 -16.21
CA GLN A 153 -6.08 -20.84 -16.31
C GLN A 153 -6.76 -19.98 -17.38
N ASN A 154 -5.98 -19.31 -18.23
CA ASN A 154 -6.44 -18.41 -19.30
C ASN A 154 -7.27 -17.21 -18.80
N GLN A 155 -7.03 -16.79 -17.56
CA GLN A 155 -7.66 -15.62 -16.94
C GLN A 155 -6.67 -14.45 -16.92
N ASN A 156 -7.15 -13.25 -17.26
CA ASN A 156 -6.36 -12.03 -17.20
C ASN A 156 -6.28 -11.55 -15.73
N VAL A 157 -5.10 -11.68 -15.13
CA VAL A 157 -4.84 -11.29 -13.73
C VAL A 157 -3.93 -10.07 -13.74
N CYS A 158 -4.24 -9.08 -12.91
CA CYS A 158 -3.42 -7.89 -12.73
C CYS A 158 -2.85 -7.86 -11.32
N THR A 159 -1.54 -7.66 -11.20
CA THR A 159 -0.84 -7.51 -9.92
C THR A 159 -0.29 -6.09 -9.78
N THR A 160 -0.17 -5.61 -8.55
CA THR A 160 0.56 -4.39 -8.24
C THR A 160 2.05 -4.71 -8.26
N GLY A 161 2.80 -4.14 -9.19
CA GLY A 161 4.20 -4.46 -9.40
C GLY A 161 4.44 -5.52 -10.48
N PHE A 162 5.69 -5.54 -10.97
CA PHE A 162 6.08 -6.34 -12.14
C PHE A 162 7.48 -6.92 -11.98
N PRO A 163 7.76 -8.12 -12.49
CA PRO A 163 9.07 -8.77 -12.36
C PRO A 163 10.21 -7.93 -12.95
N MET A 164 11.40 -7.94 -12.33
CA MET A 164 12.60 -7.30 -12.91
C MET A 164 13.17 -8.07 -14.12
N GLY A 165 12.77 -9.33 -14.27
CA GLY A 165 13.29 -10.26 -15.26
C GLY A 165 12.87 -11.69 -14.92
N CYS A 166 13.44 -12.65 -15.62
CA CYS A 166 13.11 -14.05 -15.44
C CYS A 166 14.32 -14.96 -15.72
N TYR A 167 14.29 -16.18 -15.21
CA TYR A 167 15.34 -17.19 -15.41
C TYR A 167 14.76 -18.47 -16.00
N VAL A 168 15.33 -18.93 -17.12
CA VAL A 168 15.00 -20.23 -17.72
C VAL A 168 15.98 -21.26 -17.18
N THR A 169 15.44 -22.28 -16.52
CA THR A 169 16.22 -23.39 -15.97
C THR A 169 17.02 -24.14 -17.03
N SER A 170 18.08 -24.85 -16.61
CA SER A 170 18.90 -25.67 -17.52
C SER A 170 18.09 -26.74 -18.27
N ASP A 171 16.96 -27.17 -17.70
CA ASP A 171 16.01 -28.11 -18.33
C ASP A 171 15.22 -27.48 -19.50
N GLY A 172 15.43 -26.19 -19.79
CA GLY A 172 14.76 -25.46 -20.87
C GLY A 172 13.29 -25.16 -20.62
N ARG A 173 12.79 -25.39 -19.40
CA ARG A 173 11.39 -25.11 -19.04
C ARG A 173 11.27 -23.67 -18.52
N PRO A 174 10.50 -22.79 -19.20
CA PRO A 174 10.24 -21.44 -18.69
C PRO A 174 9.33 -21.52 -17.46
N LYS A 175 9.64 -20.72 -16.45
CA LYS A 175 8.85 -20.56 -15.22
C LYS A 175 8.59 -19.07 -14.97
N ASP A 176 7.62 -18.78 -14.11
CA ASP A 176 7.27 -17.43 -13.66
C ASP A 176 7.09 -16.46 -14.84
N ALA A 177 7.73 -15.29 -14.79
CA ALA A 177 7.68 -14.28 -15.83
C ALA A 177 8.26 -14.70 -17.19
N CYS A 178 8.99 -15.83 -17.29
CA CYS A 178 9.46 -16.31 -18.60
C CYS A 178 8.33 -16.90 -19.46
N VAL A 179 7.17 -17.21 -18.88
CA VAL A 179 6.01 -17.71 -19.63
C VAL A 179 5.31 -16.59 -20.42
N LEU A 180 5.60 -15.33 -20.10
CA LEU A 180 4.98 -14.16 -20.73
C LEU A 180 5.25 -14.05 -22.23
N ASP A 181 6.43 -14.47 -22.67
CA ASP A 181 6.81 -14.45 -24.08
C ASP A 181 7.40 -15.80 -24.49
N SER A 182 6.79 -16.39 -25.51
CA SER A 182 7.23 -17.64 -26.12
C SER A 182 8.69 -17.60 -26.64
N ARG A 183 9.29 -16.42 -26.80
CA ARG A 183 10.68 -16.26 -27.23
C ARG A 183 11.70 -16.46 -26.09
N TYR A 184 11.27 -16.44 -24.83
CA TYR A 184 12.14 -16.66 -23.66
C TYR A 184 12.35 -18.15 -23.37
N ARG A 185 13.07 -18.84 -24.27
CA ARG A 185 13.24 -20.31 -24.22
C ARG A 185 14.68 -20.79 -24.17
N GLN A 186 15.67 -19.90 -24.20
CA GLN A 186 17.06 -20.35 -24.19
C GLN A 186 17.38 -21.00 -22.83
N PRO A 187 17.92 -22.23 -22.80
CA PRO A 187 18.21 -22.92 -21.55
C PRO A 187 19.33 -22.21 -20.79
N ASP A 188 19.28 -22.30 -19.46
CA ASP A 188 20.25 -21.71 -18.53
C ASP A 188 20.56 -20.21 -18.82
N SER A 189 19.52 -19.46 -19.15
CA SER A 189 19.61 -18.06 -19.54
C SER A 189 18.70 -17.17 -18.70
N TYR A 190 19.23 -16.02 -18.32
CA TYR A 190 18.53 -14.95 -17.64
C TYR A 190 18.05 -13.92 -18.65
N TYR A 191 16.82 -13.46 -18.51
CA TYR A 191 16.23 -12.39 -19.31
C TYR A 191 15.93 -11.22 -18.39
N ILE A 192 16.71 -10.15 -18.49
CA ILE A 192 16.43 -8.91 -17.77
C ILE A 192 15.39 -8.10 -18.54
N PHE A 193 14.42 -7.53 -17.83
CA PHE A 193 13.43 -6.64 -18.42
C PHE A 193 13.95 -5.20 -18.42
N ASN A 194 14.75 -4.91 -19.44
CA ASN A 194 15.40 -3.63 -19.63
C ASN A 194 14.54 -2.61 -20.41
N HIS A 195 13.46 -3.05 -21.05
CA HIS A 195 12.49 -2.19 -21.70
C HIS A 195 11.14 -2.26 -20.99
N VAL A 196 10.51 -1.11 -20.76
CA VAL A 196 9.16 -1.03 -20.19
C VAL A 196 8.25 -0.19 -21.07
N ASP A 197 7.11 -0.76 -21.47
CA ASP A 197 6.04 -0.02 -22.11
C ASP A 197 5.03 0.41 -21.05
N ILE A 198 4.95 1.72 -20.81
CA ILE A 198 4.06 2.32 -19.82
C ILE A 198 2.81 2.80 -20.56
N LEU A 199 1.67 2.19 -20.27
CA LEU A 199 0.37 2.60 -20.76
C LEU A 199 -0.36 3.38 -19.66
N ILE A 200 -0.65 4.65 -19.93
CA ILE A 200 -1.37 5.54 -19.01
C ILE A 200 -2.75 5.80 -19.59
N GLU A 201 -3.77 5.30 -18.88
CA GLU A 201 -5.18 5.58 -19.18
C GLU A 201 -5.63 6.79 -18.38
N TYR A 202 -6.14 7.81 -19.07
CA TYR A 202 -6.62 9.05 -18.45
C TYR A 202 -8.04 9.38 -18.89
N ARG A 203 -8.79 10.02 -18.00
CA ARG A 203 -10.09 10.59 -18.34
C ARG A 203 -9.91 12.05 -18.73
N ASN A 204 -10.41 12.41 -19.90
CA ASN A 204 -10.41 13.79 -20.35
C ASN A 204 -11.48 14.57 -19.58
N MET A 205 -11.11 15.66 -18.91
CA MET A 205 -12.03 16.51 -18.15
C MET A 205 -12.49 17.76 -18.93
N SER A 206 -12.03 17.97 -20.17
CA SER A 206 -12.41 19.14 -20.97
C SER A 206 -13.91 19.25 -21.28
N GLN A 207 -14.68 18.16 -21.12
CA GLN A 207 -16.11 18.09 -21.43
C GLN A 207 -16.99 17.87 -20.18
N ASP A 208 -16.45 17.88 -18.96
CA ASP A 208 -17.23 17.58 -17.75
C ASP A 208 -18.02 18.82 -17.28
N PRO A 209 -19.37 18.81 -17.30
CA PRO A 209 -20.20 19.97 -16.97
C PRO A 209 -20.13 20.40 -15.50
N ASN A 210 -19.56 19.57 -14.62
CA ASN A 210 -19.40 19.87 -13.20
C ASN A 210 -18.11 20.63 -12.87
N PHE A 211 -17.27 20.94 -13.86
CA PHE A 211 -16.00 21.62 -13.65
C PHE A 211 -16.07 23.07 -14.14
N LEU A 212 -15.95 24.02 -13.22
CA LEU A 212 -16.15 25.46 -13.45
C LEU A 212 -14.93 26.17 -14.05
N GLU A 213 -13.82 25.46 -14.29
CA GLU A 213 -12.63 26.04 -14.90
C GLU A 213 -12.58 25.72 -16.40
N GLU A 214 -12.41 26.75 -17.23
CA GLU A 214 -12.27 26.64 -18.67
C GLU A 214 -11.00 25.85 -19.05
N HIS A 215 -11.18 24.74 -19.80
CA HIS A 215 -10.14 23.94 -20.49
C HIS A 215 -9.24 23.08 -19.61
N VAL A 216 -9.85 22.18 -18.83
CA VAL A 216 -9.13 21.34 -17.87
C VAL A 216 -8.60 20.07 -18.53
N GLY A 217 -7.35 19.72 -18.22
CA GLY A 217 -6.65 18.58 -18.78
C GLY A 217 -7.17 17.21 -18.30
N GLY A 218 -6.29 16.22 -18.17
CA GLY A 218 -6.66 14.84 -17.86
C GLY A 218 -6.44 14.45 -16.40
N ARG A 219 -7.27 13.51 -15.93
CA ARG A 219 -7.02 12.79 -14.67
C ARG A 219 -6.56 11.38 -14.97
N ILE A 220 -5.48 10.94 -14.32
CA ILE A 220 -4.95 9.59 -14.50
C ILE A 220 -5.84 8.60 -13.75
N ILE A 221 -6.24 7.53 -14.44
CA ILE A 221 -7.15 6.53 -13.91
C ILE A 221 -6.44 5.18 -13.74
N ARG A 222 -5.74 4.71 -14.76
CA ARG A 222 -5.03 3.42 -14.70
C ARG A 222 -3.62 3.54 -15.27
N ILE A 223 -2.69 2.84 -14.64
CA ILE A 223 -1.31 2.75 -15.10
C ILE A 223 -0.96 1.27 -15.24
N LYS A 224 -0.69 0.86 -16.47
CA LYS A 224 -0.28 -0.50 -16.82
C LYS A 224 1.14 -0.45 -17.34
N VAL A 225 1.95 -1.44 -16.97
CA VAL A 225 3.28 -1.62 -17.52
C VAL A 225 3.38 -2.98 -18.18
N GLN A 226 4.03 -3.02 -19.34
CA GLN A 226 4.40 -4.27 -20.00
C GLN A 226 5.93 -4.35 -20.07
N PRO A 227 6.57 -5.22 -19.25
CA PRO A 227 8.00 -5.38 -19.29
C PRO A 227 8.45 -6.27 -20.46
N ARG A 228 9.55 -5.90 -21.10
CA ARG A 228 10.16 -6.66 -22.21
C ARG A 228 11.68 -6.76 -22.03
N SER A 229 12.23 -7.90 -22.41
CA SER A 229 13.67 -8.09 -22.55
C SER A 229 14.06 -7.83 -23.99
N ILE A 230 14.93 -6.85 -24.24
CA ILE A 230 15.31 -6.43 -25.60
C ILE A 230 16.83 -6.27 -25.73
N LYS A 231 17.41 -6.94 -26.72
CA LYS A 231 18.84 -6.82 -27.04
C LYS A 231 19.08 -5.63 -27.95
N HIS A 232 19.29 -4.46 -27.35
CA HIS A 232 19.66 -3.26 -28.10
C HIS A 232 21.07 -3.35 -28.68
N LYS A 233 21.25 -2.95 -29.94
CA LYS A 233 22.57 -2.98 -30.63
C LYS A 233 23.50 -1.88 -30.11
N ALA A 234 23.00 -0.65 -30.02
CA ALA A 234 23.75 0.51 -29.54
C ALA A 234 22.81 1.58 -28.98
N LYS A 235 23.35 2.54 -28.22
CA LYS A 235 22.60 3.70 -27.69
C LYS A 235 21.90 4.51 -28.78
N ASP A 236 22.53 4.62 -29.95
CA ASP A 236 22.04 5.45 -31.06
C ASP A 236 21.17 4.66 -32.06
N LYS A 237 21.09 3.33 -31.89
CA LYS A 237 20.29 2.42 -32.73
C LYS A 237 19.46 1.52 -31.84
N LEU A 238 18.45 2.13 -31.22
CA LEU A 238 17.48 1.44 -30.39
C LEU A 238 16.42 0.80 -31.28
N ASP A 239 16.13 -0.46 -31.01
CA ASP A 239 15.04 -1.20 -31.62
C ASP A 239 14.12 -1.67 -30.50
N CYS A 240 12.98 -1.02 -30.32
CA CYS A 240 11.94 -1.42 -29.37
C CYS A 240 10.69 -1.95 -30.07
N GLY A 241 10.81 -2.30 -31.37
CA GLY A 241 9.71 -2.86 -32.13
C GLY A 241 9.23 -4.18 -31.53
N ILE A 242 8.03 -4.62 -31.93
CA ILE A 242 7.45 -5.90 -31.48
C ILE A 242 8.36 -7.07 -31.89
N THR A 243 9.06 -6.93 -33.03
CA THR A 243 10.01 -7.89 -33.60
C THR A 243 11.41 -7.85 -32.98
N ALA A 244 11.67 -6.96 -32.02
CA ALA A 244 12.97 -6.84 -31.40
C ALA A 244 13.41 -8.16 -30.75
N GLN A 245 14.69 -8.50 -30.88
CA GLN A 245 15.20 -9.76 -30.34
C GLN A 245 15.32 -9.72 -28.82
N PRO A 246 14.92 -10.79 -28.10
CA PRO A 246 15.17 -10.93 -26.68
C PRO A 246 16.64 -10.81 -26.30
N PHE A 247 16.92 -10.44 -25.05
CA PHE A 247 18.28 -10.36 -24.50
C PHE A 247 18.57 -11.49 -23.51
N PRO A 248 18.98 -12.69 -24.01
CA PRO A 248 19.41 -13.77 -23.15
C PRO A 248 20.82 -13.50 -22.62
N ILE A 249 20.99 -13.64 -21.31
CA ILE A 249 22.27 -13.62 -20.61
C ILE A 249 22.50 -15.02 -20.06
N LYS A 250 23.40 -15.81 -20.64
CA LYS A 250 23.68 -17.16 -20.11
C LYS A 250 24.28 -17.09 -18.71
N SER A 251 24.06 -18.13 -17.90
CA SER A 251 24.58 -18.18 -16.53
C SER A 251 26.11 -18.02 -16.45
N ASN A 252 26.83 -18.55 -17.44
CA ASN A 252 28.29 -18.47 -17.52
C ASN A 252 28.81 -17.22 -18.26
N GLU A 253 27.95 -16.43 -18.91
CA GLU A 253 28.35 -15.29 -19.73
C GLU A 253 27.91 -13.97 -19.10
N LYS A 254 28.79 -12.98 -19.06
CA LYS A 254 28.42 -11.62 -18.62
C LYS A 254 28.15 -10.74 -19.83
N PRO A 255 27.12 -9.89 -19.79
CA PRO A 255 26.89 -8.90 -20.85
C PRO A 255 27.85 -7.72 -20.69
N ASP A 256 28.46 -7.24 -21.77
CA ASP A 256 29.30 -6.03 -21.73
C ASP A 256 28.54 -4.79 -21.25
N LYS A 257 27.27 -4.70 -21.64
CA LYS A 257 26.38 -3.57 -21.33
C LYS A 257 24.92 -3.98 -21.31
N ILE A 258 24.15 -3.25 -20.50
CA ILE A 258 22.69 -3.31 -20.45
C ILE A 258 22.17 -1.89 -20.71
N ILE A 259 21.36 -1.75 -21.75
CA ILE A 259 20.74 -0.47 -22.14
C ILE A 259 19.30 -0.52 -21.67
N TYR A 260 18.90 0.43 -20.82
CA TYR A 260 17.53 0.57 -20.36
C TYR A 260 16.78 1.59 -21.20
N THR A 261 15.57 1.24 -21.61
CA THR A 261 14.72 2.08 -22.46
C THR A 261 13.27 2.01 -21.99
N TYR A 262 12.46 2.96 -22.44
CA TYR A 262 11.05 2.98 -22.11
C TYR A 262 10.20 3.59 -23.22
N SER A 263 8.93 3.23 -23.24
CA SER A 263 7.92 3.84 -24.10
C SER A 263 6.74 4.26 -23.25
N VAL A 264 6.08 5.37 -23.61
CA VAL A 264 4.89 5.88 -22.95
C VAL A 264 3.78 6.03 -23.97
N VAL A 265 2.66 5.38 -23.72
CA VAL A 265 1.45 5.46 -24.54
C VAL A 265 0.32 6.00 -23.68
N TRP A 266 -0.41 6.98 -24.21
CA TRP A 266 -1.58 7.58 -23.57
C TRP A 266 -2.85 7.07 -24.24
N GLN A 267 -3.83 6.68 -23.43
CA GLN A 267 -5.16 6.27 -23.90
C GLN A 267 -6.25 6.95 -23.09
N THR A 268 -7.34 7.32 -23.75
CA THR A 268 -8.50 7.94 -23.09
C THR A 268 -9.44 6.87 -22.53
N THR A 269 -10.03 7.15 -21.37
CA THR A 269 -11.02 6.27 -20.73
C THR A 269 -12.21 7.08 -20.19
N GLN A 270 -13.37 6.44 -20.10
CA GLN A 270 -14.61 7.02 -19.57
C GLN A 270 -14.82 6.71 -18.07
N VAL A 271 -13.94 5.93 -17.45
CA VAL A 271 -14.02 5.55 -16.04
C VAL A 271 -13.83 6.77 -15.14
N LYS A 272 -14.74 6.94 -14.16
CA LYS A 272 -14.67 8.04 -13.19
C LYS A 272 -13.44 7.89 -12.29
N TRP A 273 -12.85 9.03 -11.88
CA TRP A 273 -11.69 9.04 -10.98
C TRP A 273 -11.97 8.39 -9.62
N SER A 274 -13.20 8.49 -9.10
CA SER A 274 -13.61 7.83 -7.85
C SER A 274 -13.45 6.31 -7.90
N SER A 275 -13.67 5.71 -9.07
CA SER A 275 -13.56 4.26 -9.33
C SER A 275 -12.16 3.83 -9.78
N ARG A 276 -11.14 4.68 -9.60
CA ARG A 276 -9.79 4.35 -10.07
C ARG A 276 -9.12 3.24 -9.27
N TRP A 277 -9.58 2.94 -8.06
CA TRP A 277 -9.05 1.84 -7.24
C TRP A 277 -9.72 0.50 -7.51
N ASP A 278 -10.93 0.50 -8.06
CA ASP A 278 -11.77 -0.70 -8.25
C ASP A 278 -11.01 -1.79 -9.03
N TYR A 279 -10.28 -1.42 -10.09
CA TYR A 279 -9.56 -2.40 -10.92
C TYR A 279 -8.39 -3.10 -10.20
N ILE A 280 -7.82 -2.46 -9.17
CA ILE A 280 -6.77 -3.06 -8.34
C ILE A 280 -7.41 -3.95 -7.29
N LEU A 281 -8.50 -3.49 -6.67
CA LEU A 281 -9.20 -4.23 -5.62
C LEU A 281 -9.85 -5.51 -6.17
N ASP A 282 -10.47 -5.43 -7.35
CA ASP A 282 -11.08 -6.58 -8.02
C ASP A 282 -10.05 -7.63 -8.48
N SER A 283 -8.79 -7.23 -8.68
CA SER A 283 -7.73 -8.13 -9.14
C SER A 283 -7.00 -8.83 -8.00
N VAL A 284 -7.23 -8.44 -6.74
CA VAL A 284 -6.72 -9.17 -5.58
C VAL A 284 -7.56 -10.44 -5.41
N PRO A 285 -6.97 -11.65 -5.51
CA PRO A 285 -7.71 -12.88 -5.25
C PRO A 285 -8.23 -12.81 -3.81
N HIS A 286 -9.55 -12.77 -3.65
CA HIS A 286 -10.16 -12.72 -2.32
C HIS A 286 -9.58 -13.86 -1.48
N PRO A 287 -8.88 -13.55 -0.36
CA PRO A 287 -8.35 -14.61 0.48
C PRO A 287 -9.53 -15.46 0.92
N ASN A 288 -9.47 -16.76 0.64
CA ASN A 288 -10.43 -17.72 1.16
C ASN A 288 -10.55 -17.46 2.67
N ILE A 289 -11.77 -17.16 3.13
CA ILE A 289 -12.06 -16.86 4.53
C ILE A 289 -11.31 -17.89 5.39
N GLN A 290 -10.43 -17.42 6.28
CA GLN A 290 -9.65 -18.29 7.15
C GLN A 290 -10.56 -18.83 8.28
N TRP A 291 -11.47 -19.73 7.91
CA TRP A 291 -12.47 -20.35 8.78
C TRP A 291 -11.86 -20.93 10.07
N PHE A 292 -10.60 -21.36 10.00
CA PHE A 292 -9.85 -21.85 11.15
C PHE A 292 -9.68 -20.79 12.26
N SER A 293 -9.40 -19.54 11.90
CA SER A 293 -9.23 -18.44 12.87
C SER A 293 -10.55 -18.04 13.53
N ILE A 294 -11.63 -17.99 12.73
CA ILE A 294 -12.99 -17.66 13.22
C ILE A 294 -13.50 -18.75 14.16
N LEU A 295 -13.30 -20.02 13.83
CA LEU A 295 -13.71 -21.13 14.69
C LEU A 295 -12.93 -21.11 16.01
N ASN A 296 -11.63 -20.87 15.95
CA ASN A 296 -10.78 -20.79 17.13
C ASN A 296 -11.21 -19.65 18.08
N SER A 297 -11.51 -18.46 17.55
CA SER A 297 -11.97 -17.34 18.38
C SER A 297 -13.36 -17.61 18.99
N LEU A 298 -14.27 -18.23 18.25
CA LEU A 298 -15.60 -18.60 18.73
C LEU A 298 -15.55 -19.60 19.89
N VAL A 299 -14.67 -20.60 19.81
CA VAL A 299 -14.48 -21.58 20.89
C VAL A 299 -13.98 -20.92 22.17
N ILE A 300 -13.01 -20.00 22.07
CA ILE A 300 -12.47 -19.27 23.23
C ILE A 300 -13.57 -18.44 23.90
N VAL A 301 -14.39 -17.74 23.12
CA VAL A 301 -15.49 -16.91 23.65
C VAL A 301 -16.55 -17.76 24.37
N LEU A 302 -16.95 -18.89 23.80
CA LEU A 302 -17.91 -19.81 24.44
C LEU A 302 -17.35 -20.40 25.74
N PHE A 303 -16.07 -20.73 25.77
CA PHE A 303 -15.45 -21.28 26.97
C PHE A 303 -15.34 -20.24 28.10
N LEU A 304 -14.91 -19.02 27.76
CA LEU A 304 -14.82 -17.92 28.73
C LEU A 304 -16.20 -17.53 29.26
N SER A 305 -17.22 -17.43 28.40
CA SER A 305 -18.58 -17.14 28.84
C SER A 305 -19.16 -18.27 29.69
N GLY A 306 -18.89 -19.53 29.35
CA GLY A 306 -19.27 -20.69 30.15
C GLY A 306 -18.61 -20.70 31.53
N MET A 307 -17.31 -20.36 31.62
CA MET A 307 -16.59 -20.24 32.88
C MET A 307 -17.18 -19.13 33.76
N VAL A 308 -17.41 -17.94 33.20
CA VAL A 308 -18.03 -16.83 33.92
C VAL A 308 -19.45 -17.18 34.36
N GLY A 309 -20.23 -17.83 33.50
CA GLY A 309 -21.58 -18.30 33.80
C GLY A 309 -21.60 -19.33 34.94
N MET A 310 -20.65 -20.27 34.96
CA MET A 310 -20.51 -21.26 36.03
C MET A 310 -20.13 -20.59 37.36
N ILE A 311 -19.20 -19.64 37.34
CA ILE A 311 -18.85 -18.84 38.53
C ILE A 311 -20.08 -18.11 39.05
N LEU A 312 -20.82 -17.42 38.18
CA LEU A 312 -22.00 -16.65 38.55
C LEU A 312 -23.14 -17.52 39.09
N LEU A 313 -23.41 -18.67 38.45
CA LEU A 313 -24.40 -19.64 38.93
C LEU A 313 -23.98 -20.23 40.28
N ARG A 314 -22.70 -20.54 40.46
CA ARG A 314 -22.17 -21.09 41.71
C ARG A 314 -22.25 -20.07 42.84
N THR A 315 -21.94 -18.80 42.58
CA THR A 315 -22.09 -17.73 43.58
C THR A 315 -23.57 -17.50 43.92
N LEU A 316 -24.43 -17.43 42.91
CA LEU A 316 -25.87 -17.21 43.11
C LEU A 316 -26.52 -18.36 43.88
N HIS A 317 -26.21 -19.61 43.54
CA HIS A 317 -26.75 -20.78 44.25
C HIS A 317 -26.29 -20.82 45.71
N ARG A 318 -25.01 -20.50 45.96
CA ARG A 318 -24.47 -20.38 47.32
C ARG A 318 -25.18 -19.27 48.11
N ASP A 319 -25.44 -18.13 47.47
CA ASP A 319 -26.11 -17.01 48.12
C ASP A 319 -27.58 -17.33 48.40
N ILE A 320 -28.32 -17.99 47.48
CA ILE A 320 -29.70 -18.44 47.72
C ILE A 320 -29.78 -19.43 48.90
N ILE A 321 -28.89 -20.42 48.98
CA ILE A 321 -28.86 -21.36 50.11
C ILE A 321 -28.67 -20.61 51.42
N ARG A 322 -27.75 -19.64 51.44
CA ARG A 322 -27.51 -18.81 52.62
C ARG A 322 -28.73 -17.97 52.98
N TYR A 323 -29.42 -17.36 52.01
CA TYR A 323 -30.64 -16.60 52.27
C TYR A 323 -31.77 -17.48 52.82
N ASN A 324 -31.99 -18.67 52.25
CA ASN A 324 -33.02 -19.61 52.73
C ASN A 324 -32.74 -20.17 54.14
N GLN A 325 -31.47 -20.20 54.55
CA GLN A 325 -31.10 -20.58 55.92
C GLN A 325 -31.39 -19.46 56.92
N LEU A 326 -31.30 -18.20 56.51
CA LEU A 326 -31.55 -17.03 57.35
C LEU A 326 -33.04 -16.72 57.53
N ASP A 327 -33.91 -17.13 56.59
CA ASP A 327 -35.38 -17.00 56.73
C ASP A 327 -35.96 -17.86 57.88
N ASN A 328 -35.15 -18.74 58.50
CA ASN A 328 -35.53 -19.52 59.69
C ASN A 328 -34.99 -18.92 61.02
N GLU A 329 -34.21 -17.83 60.98
CA GLU A 329 -33.70 -17.10 62.15
C GLU A 329 -34.15 -15.63 62.07
N GLU A 330 -35.32 -15.35 62.67
CA GLU A 330 -36.09 -14.09 62.53
C GLU A 330 -35.42 -12.79 63.04
N ASP A 331 -34.12 -12.74 63.33
CA ASP A 331 -33.45 -11.55 63.90
C ASP A 331 -32.14 -11.10 63.20
N ALA A 332 -31.77 -11.67 62.04
CA ALA A 332 -30.49 -11.33 61.37
C ALA A 332 -30.62 -10.39 60.15
N GLN A 333 -31.80 -9.81 59.92
CA GLN A 333 -32.12 -9.16 58.64
C GLN A 333 -31.55 -7.73 58.46
N GLU A 334 -30.88 -7.15 59.47
CA GLU A 334 -30.42 -5.75 59.41
C GLU A 334 -28.93 -5.54 59.09
N GLU A 335 -28.06 -6.57 59.09
CA GLU A 335 -26.59 -6.36 59.00
C GLU A 335 -25.90 -6.78 57.69
N PHE A 336 -26.59 -7.38 56.71
CA PHE A 336 -25.93 -7.82 55.46
C PHE A 336 -26.68 -7.42 54.19
N GLY A 337 -26.09 -6.50 53.42
CA GLY A 337 -26.50 -6.22 52.03
C GLY A 337 -26.03 -4.88 51.48
N TRP A 338 -26.11 -4.73 50.17
CA TRP A 338 -25.90 -3.47 49.42
C TRP A 338 -26.74 -2.28 49.95
N LYS A 339 -27.74 -2.55 50.79
CA LYS A 339 -28.50 -1.55 51.55
C LYS A 339 -27.66 -0.81 52.61
N LEU A 340 -26.72 -1.45 53.30
CA LEU A 340 -25.79 -0.77 54.23
C LEU A 340 -24.76 0.10 53.50
N VAL A 341 -24.44 -0.24 52.25
CA VAL A 341 -23.50 0.51 51.41
C VAL A 341 -24.02 1.92 51.11
N HIS A 342 -25.34 2.15 51.14
CA HIS A 342 -25.90 3.49 50.97
C HIS A 342 -25.40 4.48 52.04
N GLY A 343 -25.06 4.01 53.25
CA GLY A 343 -24.47 4.85 54.31
C GLY A 343 -22.96 5.09 54.15
N ASP A 344 -22.23 4.16 53.51
CA ASP A 344 -20.78 4.23 53.33
C ASP A 344 -20.35 4.85 51.99
N VAL A 345 -21.25 4.94 51.00
CA VAL A 345 -21.03 5.63 49.71
C VAL A 345 -20.64 7.10 49.88
N PHE A 346 -21.09 7.74 50.98
CA PHE A 346 -20.80 9.13 51.26
C PHE A 346 -19.51 9.36 52.07
N ARG A 347 -18.80 8.30 52.49
CA ARG A 347 -17.49 8.48 53.14
C ARG A 347 -16.40 8.71 52.10
N PRO A 348 -15.58 9.77 52.24
CA PRO A 348 -14.45 9.98 51.36
C PRO A 348 -13.44 8.82 51.51
N PRO A 349 -13.03 8.16 50.42
CA PRO A 349 -12.07 7.07 50.49
C PRO A 349 -10.67 7.62 50.88
N ARG A 350 -9.88 6.79 51.56
CA ARG A 350 -8.51 7.13 52.01
C ARG A 350 -7.62 7.70 50.89
N TYR A 351 -7.86 7.32 49.63
CA TYR A 351 -7.09 7.74 48.46
C TYR A 351 -7.96 8.38 47.37
N ALA A 352 -8.82 9.33 47.75
CA ALA A 352 -9.77 9.99 46.85
C ALA A 352 -9.12 10.61 45.58
N MET A 353 -7.89 11.14 45.69
CA MET A 353 -7.18 11.68 44.52
C MET A 353 -6.84 10.61 43.48
N PHE A 354 -6.33 9.45 43.90
CA PHE A 354 -6.01 8.36 42.96
C PHE A 354 -7.27 7.82 42.28
N LEU A 355 -8.36 7.66 43.03
CA LEU A 355 -9.63 7.23 42.48
C LEU A 355 -10.15 8.22 41.43
N SER A 356 -10.08 9.53 41.71
CA SER A 356 -10.46 10.57 40.75
C SER A 356 -9.62 10.53 39.48
N VAL A 357 -8.31 10.31 39.59
CA VAL A 357 -7.41 10.18 38.44
C VAL A 357 -7.75 8.94 37.60
N PHE A 358 -7.99 7.79 38.22
CA PHE A 358 -8.35 6.56 37.50
C PHE A 358 -9.71 6.65 36.82
N VAL A 359 -10.73 7.20 37.50
CA VAL A 359 -12.06 7.39 36.92
C VAL A 359 -12.01 8.41 35.79
N GLY A 360 -11.32 9.55 35.99
CA GLY A 360 -11.15 10.57 34.97
C GLY A 360 -10.42 10.03 33.74
N SER A 361 -9.31 9.31 33.93
CA SER A 361 -8.56 8.70 32.83
C SER A 361 -9.36 7.60 32.12
N GLY A 362 -10.07 6.75 32.88
CA GLY A 362 -10.94 5.72 32.32
C GLY A 362 -12.08 6.30 31.48
N CYS A 363 -12.78 7.32 31.99
CA CYS A 363 -13.80 8.04 31.24
C CYS A 363 -13.22 8.71 29.98
N GLN A 364 -12.04 9.32 30.07
CA GLN A 364 -11.37 9.93 28.92
C GLN A 364 -11.06 8.90 27.83
N VAL A 365 -10.49 7.74 28.20
CA VAL A 365 -10.18 6.65 27.26
C VAL A 365 -11.46 6.09 26.65
N LEU A 366 -12.50 5.86 27.46
CA LEU A 366 -13.78 5.34 26.97
C LEU A 366 -14.43 6.30 25.97
N PHE A 367 -14.43 7.61 26.26
CA PHE A 367 -14.97 8.62 25.36
C PHE A 367 -14.15 8.72 24.08
N MET A 368 -12.83 8.66 24.18
CA MET A 368 -11.94 8.66 23.00
C MET A 368 -12.22 7.45 22.11
N VAL A 369 -12.31 6.23 22.68
CA VAL A 369 -12.65 5.01 21.94
C VAL A 369 -14.03 5.12 21.28
N ALA A 370 -15.05 5.59 21.99
CA ALA A 370 -16.40 5.74 21.45
C ALA A 370 -16.46 6.71 20.27
N VAL A 371 -15.79 7.87 20.38
CA VAL A 371 -15.73 8.85 19.28
C VAL A 371 -14.95 8.30 18.09
N THR A 372 -13.80 7.66 18.32
CA THR A 372 -13.01 7.04 17.24
C THR A 372 -13.81 5.97 16.52
N LEU A 373 -14.55 5.12 17.25
CA LEU A 373 -15.44 4.11 16.65
C LEU A 373 -16.57 4.76 15.85
N GLY A 374 -17.24 5.78 16.41
CA GLY A 374 -18.33 6.50 15.71
C GLY A 374 -17.87 7.14 14.41
N ILE A 375 -16.68 7.77 14.41
CA ILE A 375 -16.07 8.33 13.19
C ILE A 375 -15.72 7.22 12.21
N SER A 376 -15.11 6.13 12.68
CA SER A 376 -14.71 5.02 11.81
C SER A 376 -15.91 4.37 11.11
N ILE A 377 -17.02 4.17 11.82
CA ILE A 377 -18.26 3.62 11.26
C ILE A 377 -18.88 4.61 10.28
N SER A 378 -18.92 5.90 10.61
CA SER A 378 -19.48 6.93 9.72
C SER A 378 -18.67 7.06 8.42
N LEU A 379 -17.34 6.98 8.50
CA LEU A 379 -16.47 6.95 7.34
C LEU A 379 -16.70 5.69 6.49
N LEU A 380 -16.87 4.53 7.14
CA LEU A 380 -17.18 3.29 6.43
C LEU A 380 -18.53 3.37 5.70
N SER A 381 -19.56 3.91 6.35
CA SER A 381 -20.88 4.12 5.73
C SER A 381 -20.84 5.11 4.58
N CYS A 382 -20.01 6.16 4.68
CA CYS A 382 -19.80 7.14 3.61
C CYS A 382 -18.96 6.58 2.45
N MET A 383 -18.15 5.54 2.68
CA MET A 383 -17.44 4.83 1.61
C MET A 383 -18.30 3.78 0.92
N ILE A 384 -19.34 3.26 1.58
CA ILE A 384 -20.23 2.21 1.05
C ILE A 384 -21.42 2.82 0.27
N SER A 385 -21.81 4.06 0.58
CA SER A 385 -22.85 4.80 -0.13
C SER A 385 -22.28 5.68 -1.23
#